data_AF-A0A368YQF0-F1
#
_entry.id   AF-A0A368YQF0-F1
#
_cell.length_a   1.000
_cell.length_b   1.000
_cell.length_c   1.000
_cell.angle_alpha   90.00
_cell.angle_beta   90.00
_cell.angle_gamma   90.00
#
_symmetry.space_group_name_H-M   'P 1'
#
loop_
_entity.id
_entity.type
_entity.pdbx_description
1 polymer ?
#
loop_
_entity_poly.entity_id
_entity_poly.type
_entity_poly.pdbx_seq_one_letter_code
_entity_poly.pdbx_strand_id
1 'polypeptide(L)'
;MSGILFLISFVLVIALICVIGGIYALLRQQIVVDEHGQPSEIELPWFGKIKTNYPSLIAVGLGIALATFVASKLEPAPEIRNLPLVATLETDNLPPGSYVMVAAFPQRYLKGSQEFFQNGRGTMELLVEEPGPYTVVALSPTDLGSDGRLIYTVTQGPAIFDGGRLSFSGRLTRNHVSNGDGS
;
A
#
# COMPACT_ATOMS: atom_id res chain seq x y z
N MET A 1 -12.33 1.68 -16.36
CA MET A 1 -11.24 2.66 -16.18
C MET A 1 -11.82 3.91 -15.55
N SER A 2 -11.32 4.34 -14.39
CA SER A 2 -11.81 5.56 -13.73
C SER A 2 -11.53 6.78 -14.62
N GLY A 3 -12.43 7.77 -14.64
CA GLY A 3 -12.25 9.00 -15.43
C GLY A 3 -10.95 9.75 -15.11
N ILE A 4 -10.43 9.58 -13.88
CA ILE A 4 -9.16 10.13 -13.42
C ILE A 4 -7.96 9.51 -14.16
N LEU A 5 -7.94 8.18 -14.32
CA LEU A 5 -6.90 7.47 -15.07
C LEU A 5 -6.86 7.89 -16.55
N PHE A 6 -8.04 8.15 -17.13
CA PHE A 6 -8.14 8.67 -18.49
C PHE A 6 -7.56 10.09 -18.59
N LEU A 7 -7.91 10.98 -17.66
CA LEU A 7 -7.39 12.35 -17.62
C LEU A 7 -5.86 12.38 -17.44
N ILE A 8 -5.33 11.57 -16.51
CA ILE A 8 -3.88 11.47 -16.26
C ILE A 8 -3.15 11.01 -17.53
N SER A 9 -3.64 9.95 -18.17
CA SER A 9 -3.06 9.43 -19.42
C SER A 9 -3.08 10.50 -20.52
N PHE A 10 -4.20 11.23 -20.65
CA PHE A 10 -4.33 12.29 -21.65
C PHE A 10 -3.34 13.44 -21.43
N VAL A 11 -3.19 13.91 -20.19
CA VAL A 11 -2.22 14.96 -19.83
C VAL A 11 -0.78 14.49 -20.10
N LEU A 12 -0.44 13.24 -19.80
CA LEU A 12 0.88 12.68 -20.07
C LEU A 12 1.17 12.57 -21.57
N VAL A 13 0.18 12.24 -22.40
CA VAL A 13 0.32 12.23 -23.86
C VAL A 13 0.59 13.63 -24.39
N ILE A 14 -0.14 14.65 -23.90
CA ILE A 14 0.12 16.05 -24.28
C ILE A 14 1.52 16.48 -23.87
N ALA A 15 1.92 16.19 -22.62
CA ALA A 15 3.25 16.50 -22.13
C ALA A 15 4.34 15.86 -23.01
N LEU A 16 4.17 14.59 -23.40
CA LEU A 16 5.07 13.88 -24.30
C LEU A 16 5.15 14.54 -25.68
N ILE A 17 4.02 14.92 -26.27
CA ILE A 17 3.96 15.61 -27.57
C ILE A 17 4.69 16.96 -27.49
N CYS A 18 4.49 17.74 -26.42
CA CYS A 18 5.18 19.01 -26.21
C CYS A 18 6.70 18.84 -26.12
N VAL A 19 7.18 17.83 -25.37
CA VAL A 19 8.62 17.54 -25.24
C VAL A 19 9.21 17.07 -26.57
N ILE A 20 8.63 16.04 -27.19
CA ILE A 20 9.15 15.48 -28.45
C ILE A 20 9.08 16.50 -29.57
N GLY A 21 7.94 17.19 -29.72
CA GLY A 21 7.74 18.22 -30.73
C GLY A 21 8.67 19.42 -30.54
N GLY A 22 8.85 19.88 -29.29
CA GLY A 22 9.77 20.95 -28.97
C GLY A 22 11.24 20.57 -29.23
N ILE A 23 11.67 19.36 -28.83
CA ILE A 23 13.02 18.86 -29.13
C ILE A 23 13.21 18.74 -30.64
N TYR A 24 12.25 18.18 -31.37
CA TYR A 24 12.34 18.04 -32.83
C TYR A 24 12.47 19.41 -33.52
N ALA A 25 11.71 20.42 -33.08
CA ALA A 25 11.78 21.77 -33.61
C ALA A 25 13.12 22.47 -33.29
N LEU A 26 13.67 22.24 -32.09
CA LEU A 26 15.02 22.71 -31.72
C LEU A 26 16.10 22.06 -32.61
N LEU A 27 16.02 20.75 -32.84
CA LEU A 27 16.97 20.01 -33.68
C LEU A 27 16.91 20.44 -35.15
N ARG A 28 15.71 20.79 -35.64
CA ARG A 28 15.51 21.30 -37.01
C ARG A 28 15.97 22.75 -37.20
N GLN A 29 16.48 23.42 -36.15
CA GLN A 29 17.01 24.79 -36.19
C GLN A 29 16.11 25.75 -36.99
N GLN A 30 14.79 25.68 -36.81
CA GLN A 30 13.90 26.71 -37.33
C GLN A 30 14.08 27.95 -36.46
N ILE A 31 15.12 28.73 -36.76
CA ILE A 31 15.41 30.00 -36.12
C ILE A 31 14.21 30.90 -36.39
N VAL A 32 13.48 31.25 -35.34
CA VAL A 32 12.37 32.20 -35.44
C VAL A 32 12.99 33.59 -35.64
N VAL A 33 12.60 34.24 -36.72
CA VAL A 33 12.98 35.62 -37.01
C VAL A 33 12.05 36.58 -36.26
N ASP A 34 12.60 37.66 -35.75
CA ASP A 34 11.86 38.75 -35.14
C ASP A 34 11.11 39.58 -36.20
N GLU A 35 10.38 40.61 -35.76
CA GLU A 35 9.63 41.52 -36.63
C GLU A 35 10.51 42.26 -37.67
N HIS A 36 11.82 42.28 -37.47
CA HIS A 36 12.82 42.92 -38.34
C HIS A 36 13.55 41.90 -39.24
N GLY A 37 13.15 40.63 -39.21
CA GLY A 37 13.76 39.56 -39.99
C GLY A 37 15.11 39.08 -39.45
N GLN A 38 15.47 39.44 -38.21
CA GLN A 38 16.70 39.01 -37.55
C GLN A 38 16.46 37.76 -36.70
N PRO A 39 17.43 36.84 -36.63
CA PRO A 39 17.39 35.69 -35.72
C PRO A 39 17.08 36.12 -34.28
N SER A 40 16.04 35.54 -33.68
CA SER A 40 15.72 35.80 -32.27
C SER A 40 16.87 35.31 -31.37
N GLU A 41 17.45 36.22 -30.61
CA GLU A 41 18.48 35.94 -29.61
C GLU A 41 17.88 35.98 -28.21
N ILE A 42 18.17 34.96 -27.40
CA ILE A 42 17.71 34.86 -26.02
C ILE A 42 18.93 34.80 -25.11
N GLU A 43 18.91 35.57 -24.03
CA GLU A 43 19.97 35.57 -23.02
C GLU A 43 19.59 34.63 -21.87
N LEU A 44 20.37 33.55 -21.69
CA LEU A 44 20.19 32.59 -20.60
C LEU A 44 21.19 32.87 -19.48
N PRO A 45 20.78 32.76 -18.20
CA PRO A 45 21.62 33.10 -17.04
C PRO A 45 22.99 32.39 -17.01
N TRP A 46 23.08 31.17 -17.55
CA TRP A 46 24.30 30.35 -17.53
C TRP A 46 24.94 30.14 -18.89
N PHE A 47 24.23 30.41 -19.99
CA PHE A 47 24.70 30.11 -21.34
C PHE A 47 24.92 31.35 -22.22
N GLY A 48 24.63 32.54 -21.70
CA GLY A 48 24.73 33.78 -22.47
C GLY A 48 23.70 33.84 -23.60
N LYS A 49 24.02 34.54 -24.68
CA LYS A 49 23.13 34.74 -25.82
C LYS A 49 23.14 33.51 -26.74
N ILE A 50 21.99 32.84 -26.85
CA ILE A 50 21.80 31.72 -27.78
C ILE A 50 20.75 32.12 -28.82
N LYS A 51 21.06 31.86 -30.10
CA LYS A 51 20.10 31.87 -31.20
C LYS A 51 19.30 30.57 -31.15
N THR A 52 18.04 30.64 -30.73
CA THR A 52 17.22 29.44 -30.59
C THR A 52 15.74 29.73 -30.83
N ASN A 53 14.96 28.68 -31.04
CA ASN A 53 13.52 28.76 -31.18
C ASN A 53 12.89 28.83 -29.78
N TYR A 54 12.68 30.06 -29.28
CA TYR A 54 12.05 30.31 -27.97
C TYR A 54 10.70 29.57 -27.80
N PRO A 55 9.79 29.55 -28.79
CA PRO A 55 8.56 28.77 -28.69
C PRO A 55 8.79 27.28 -28.40
N SER A 56 9.79 26.68 -29.05
CA SER A 56 10.13 25.27 -28.85
C SER A 56 10.74 25.02 -27.47
N LEU A 57 11.56 25.95 -26.99
CA LEU A 57 12.13 25.88 -25.64
C LEU A 57 11.04 25.94 -24.57
N ILE A 58 10.06 26.85 -24.72
CA ILE A 58 8.89 26.93 -23.83
C ILE A 58 8.08 25.63 -23.88
N ALA A 59 7.84 25.08 -25.07
CA ALA A 59 7.06 23.86 -25.24
C ALA A 59 7.71 22.68 -24.50
N VAL A 60 9.04 22.53 -24.60
CA VAL A 60 9.78 21.53 -23.82
C VAL A 60 9.63 21.77 -22.32
N GLY A 61 9.82 23.02 -21.86
CA GLY A 61 9.67 23.38 -20.45
C GLY A 61 8.28 23.07 -19.89
N LEU A 62 7.22 23.41 -20.63
CA LEU A 62 5.84 23.10 -20.27
C LEU A 62 5.58 21.59 -20.22
N GLY A 63 6.08 20.84 -21.19
CA GLY A 63 5.94 19.40 -21.21
C GLY A 63 6.61 18.73 -20.01
N ILE A 64 7.83 19.15 -19.65
CA ILE A 64 8.54 18.67 -18.46
C ILE A 64 7.78 19.05 -17.18
N ALA A 65 7.31 20.30 -17.07
CA ALA A 65 6.57 20.78 -15.91
C ALA A 65 5.27 19.99 -15.70
N LEU A 66 4.50 19.73 -16.78
CA LEU A 66 3.29 18.92 -16.74
C LEU A 66 3.57 17.47 -16.34
N ALA A 67 4.59 16.85 -16.93
CA ALA A 67 4.98 15.49 -16.60
C ALA A 67 5.39 15.37 -15.12
N THR A 68 6.19 16.33 -14.63
CA THR A 68 6.64 16.38 -13.23
C THR A 68 5.47 16.63 -12.27
N PHE A 69 4.55 17.52 -12.64
CA PHE A 69 3.35 17.78 -11.86
C PHE A 69 2.49 16.51 -11.72
N VAL A 70 2.23 15.80 -12.82
CA VAL A 70 1.50 14.53 -12.78
C VAL A 70 2.24 13.48 -11.96
N ALA A 71 3.56 13.33 -12.17
CA ALA A 71 4.38 12.39 -11.41
C ALA A 71 4.35 12.68 -9.90
N SER A 72 4.34 13.95 -9.49
CA SER A 72 4.24 14.34 -8.08
C SER A 72 2.88 14.04 -7.44
N LYS A 73 1.84 13.82 -8.26
CA LYS A 73 0.48 13.49 -7.83
C LYS A 73 0.16 12.00 -7.93
N LEU A 74 0.97 11.25 -8.67
CA LEU A 74 0.93 9.80 -8.63
C LEU A 74 1.55 9.38 -7.29
N GLU A 75 0.68 9.07 -6.33
CA GLU A 75 1.12 8.39 -5.11
C GLU A 75 1.83 7.10 -5.54
N PRO A 76 3.07 6.85 -5.08
CA PRO A 76 3.72 5.58 -5.35
C PRO A 76 2.80 4.47 -4.82
N ALA A 77 2.59 3.42 -5.64
CA ALA A 77 1.81 2.28 -5.21
C ALA A 77 2.31 1.84 -3.83
N PRO A 78 1.40 1.61 -2.85
CA PRO A 78 1.80 1.24 -1.52
C PRO A 78 2.73 0.03 -1.65
N GLU A 79 3.96 0.19 -1.21
CA GLU A 79 4.95 -0.87 -1.23
C GLU A 79 4.36 -2.00 -0.37
N ILE A 80 3.91 -3.09 -1.01
CA ILE A 80 3.33 -4.25 -0.30
C ILE A 80 4.47 -4.86 0.51
N ARG A 81 4.70 -4.32 1.71
CA ARG A 81 5.68 -4.83 2.66
C ARG A 81 5.10 -6.10 3.25
N ASN A 82 5.48 -7.22 2.66
CA ASN A 82 5.29 -8.53 3.27
C ASN A 82 6.03 -8.52 4.61
N LEU A 83 5.30 -8.32 5.71
CA LEU A 83 5.82 -8.36 7.07
C LEU A 83 5.93 -9.84 7.48
N PRO A 84 7.14 -10.43 7.59
CA PRO A 84 7.27 -11.79 8.08
C PRO A 84 6.69 -11.87 9.49
N LEU A 85 5.70 -12.74 9.66
CA LEU A 85 5.15 -13.12 10.95
C LEU A 85 5.86 -14.36 11.44
N VAL A 86 6.50 -14.27 12.61
CA VAL A 86 7.02 -15.46 13.28
C VAL A 86 6.39 -15.59 14.66
N ALA A 87 5.67 -16.69 14.83
CA ALA A 87 5.08 -17.09 16.09
C ALA A 87 5.88 -18.26 16.67
N THR A 88 6.33 -18.10 17.90
CA THR A 88 6.90 -19.19 18.70
C THR A 88 5.81 -19.62 19.67
N LEU A 89 5.36 -20.87 19.53
CA LEU A 89 4.27 -21.43 20.32
C LEU A 89 4.77 -22.63 21.10
N GLU A 90 4.53 -22.60 22.40
CA GLU A 90 4.63 -23.78 23.25
C GLU A 90 3.27 -24.48 23.27
N THR A 91 3.28 -25.76 22.97
CA THR A 91 2.08 -26.60 22.92
C THR A 91 2.19 -27.70 23.96
N ASP A 92 1.26 -27.75 24.91
CA ASP A 92 1.16 -28.86 25.86
C ASP A 92 -0.12 -29.64 25.62
N ASN A 93 0.00 -30.97 25.58
CA ASN A 93 -1.15 -31.89 25.49
C ASN A 93 -2.05 -31.66 24.25
N LEU A 94 -1.51 -31.14 23.14
CA LEU A 94 -2.22 -31.13 21.87
C LEU A 94 -2.24 -32.55 21.27
N PRO A 95 -3.40 -33.03 20.78
CA PRO A 95 -3.48 -34.30 20.07
C PRO A 95 -2.50 -34.37 18.88
N PRO A 96 -1.91 -35.54 18.59
CA PRO A 96 -1.15 -35.75 17.37
C PRO A 96 -1.99 -35.40 16.14
N GLY A 97 -1.45 -34.60 15.23
CA GLY A 97 -2.18 -34.14 14.02
C GLY A 97 -3.06 -32.91 14.22
N SER A 98 -2.99 -32.24 15.37
CA SER A 98 -3.64 -30.93 15.55
C SER A 98 -3.03 -29.87 14.64
N TYR A 99 -3.87 -29.03 14.04
CA TYR A 99 -3.44 -27.89 13.23
C TYR A 99 -3.48 -26.61 14.07
N VAL A 100 -2.42 -25.83 14.03
CA VAL A 100 -2.38 -24.50 14.65
C VAL A 100 -2.47 -23.46 13.56
N MET A 101 -3.49 -22.61 13.63
CA MET A 101 -3.62 -21.44 12.77
C MET A 101 -3.09 -20.23 13.52
N VAL A 102 -2.20 -19.47 12.88
CA VAL A 102 -1.67 -18.21 13.40
C VAL A 102 -2.07 -17.10 12.46
N ALA A 103 -2.70 -16.05 12.99
CA ALA A 103 -3.10 -14.87 12.24
C ALA A 103 -2.66 -13.60 12.96
N ALA A 104 -2.24 -12.59 12.21
CA ALA A 104 -1.93 -11.26 12.72
C ALA A 104 -3.00 -10.28 12.24
N PHE A 105 -3.57 -9.51 13.17
CA PHE A 105 -4.60 -8.52 12.89
C PHE A 105 -4.15 -7.15 13.40
N PRO A 106 -4.23 -6.09 12.58
CA PRO A 106 -4.07 -4.72 13.05
C PRO A 106 -5.00 -4.41 14.23
N GLN A 107 -4.48 -3.86 15.32
CA GLN A 107 -5.25 -3.55 16.54
C GLN A 107 -6.41 -2.59 16.28
N ARG A 108 -6.34 -1.75 15.23
CA ARG A 108 -7.44 -0.87 14.82
C ARG A 108 -8.74 -1.64 14.52
N TYR A 109 -8.66 -2.89 14.08
CA TYR A 109 -9.85 -3.71 13.82
C TYR A 109 -10.51 -4.23 15.10
N LEU A 110 -9.77 -4.32 16.21
CA LEU A 110 -10.35 -4.70 17.50
C LEU A 110 -11.33 -3.64 18.02
N LYS A 111 -11.12 -2.36 17.67
CA LYS A 111 -12.08 -1.29 18.00
C LYS A 111 -13.42 -1.48 17.29
N GLY A 112 -13.41 -1.83 16.00
CA GLY A 112 -14.63 -2.12 15.24
C GLY A 112 -15.38 -3.37 15.72
N SER A 113 -14.66 -4.36 16.28
CA SER A 113 -15.28 -5.57 16.82
C SER A 113 -16.18 -5.30 18.04
N GLN A 114 -15.90 -4.26 18.83
CA GLN A 114 -16.70 -3.90 20.00
C GLN A 114 -18.13 -3.47 19.62
N GLU A 115 -18.31 -2.83 18.46
CA GLU A 115 -19.63 -2.45 17.94
C GLU A 115 -20.43 -3.67 17.47
N PHE A 116 -19.76 -4.73 17.00
CA PHE A 116 -20.38 -5.98 16.58
C PHE A 116 -20.96 -6.77 17.75
N PHE A 117 -20.23 -6.84 18.88
CA PHE A 117 -20.67 -7.53 20.09
C PHE A 117 -21.91 -6.89 20.73
N GLN A 118 -22.12 -5.59 20.55
CA GLN A 118 -23.27 -4.89 21.10
C GLN A 118 -24.57 -5.16 20.33
N ASN A 119 -24.50 -5.39 19.01
CA ASN A 119 -25.67 -5.52 18.14
C ASN A 119 -25.97 -6.96 17.70
N GLY A 120 -25.09 -7.92 18.01
CA GLY A 120 -25.27 -9.35 17.71
C GLY A 120 -25.23 -9.72 16.22
N ARG A 121 -25.17 -8.73 15.32
CA ARG A 121 -24.98 -8.87 13.87
C ARG A 121 -24.26 -7.63 13.32
N GLY A 122 -23.43 -7.83 12.32
CA GLY A 122 -22.75 -6.76 11.58
C GLY A 122 -21.99 -7.32 10.37
N THR A 123 -21.44 -6.44 9.56
CA THR A 123 -20.46 -6.78 8.51
C THR A 123 -19.18 -6.04 8.85
N MET A 124 -18.05 -6.75 8.88
CA MET A 124 -16.74 -6.15 9.13
C MET A 124 -15.95 -6.09 7.83
N GLU A 125 -15.68 -4.89 7.35
CA GLU A 125 -14.77 -4.66 6.22
C GLU A 125 -13.34 -4.47 6.74
N LEU A 126 -12.41 -5.24 6.18
CA LEU A 126 -11.01 -5.28 6.62
C LEU A 126 -10.12 -4.80 5.47
N LEU A 127 -9.53 -3.61 5.59
CA LEU A 127 -8.62 -3.03 4.60
C LEU A 127 -7.17 -3.18 5.06
N VAL A 128 -6.47 -4.22 4.61
CA VAL A 128 -5.14 -4.63 5.11
C VAL A 128 -4.00 -4.01 4.31
N GLU A 129 -3.62 -2.77 4.60
CA GLU A 129 -2.55 -2.11 3.83
C GLU A 129 -1.51 -1.30 4.64
N GLU A 130 -1.78 -0.96 5.89
CA GLU A 130 -0.86 -0.09 6.67
C GLU A 130 -0.15 -0.81 7.83
N PRO A 131 1.18 -0.66 7.97
CA PRO A 131 1.92 -1.11 9.15
C PRO A 131 1.46 -0.37 10.40
N GLY A 132 1.40 -1.08 11.53
CA GLY A 132 0.91 -0.54 12.80
C GLY A 132 1.02 -1.57 13.92
N PRO A 133 0.43 -1.32 15.10
CA PRO A 133 0.40 -2.32 16.16
C PRO A 133 -0.50 -3.50 15.75
N TYR A 134 0.01 -4.72 15.86
CA TYR A 134 -0.71 -5.95 15.56
C TYR A 134 -1.00 -6.75 16.83
N THR A 135 -2.14 -7.42 16.83
CA THR A 135 -2.44 -8.52 17.75
C THR A 135 -2.29 -9.82 16.97
N VAL A 136 -1.54 -10.76 17.51
CA VAL A 136 -1.45 -12.11 16.96
C VAL A 136 -2.38 -13.02 17.73
N VAL A 137 -3.13 -13.83 17.00
CA VAL A 137 -4.03 -14.84 17.54
C VAL A 137 -3.56 -16.18 17.01
N ALA A 138 -3.31 -17.11 17.92
CA ALA A 138 -3.08 -18.50 17.58
C ALA A 138 -4.26 -19.33 18.08
N LEU A 139 -4.82 -20.14 17.17
CA LEU A 139 -6.01 -20.94 17.41
C LEU A 139 -5.81 -22.38 16.95
N SER A 140 -6.18 -23.32 17.81
CA SER A 140 -6.16 -24.76 17.53
C SER A 140 -7.56 -25.33 17.77
N PRO A 141 -8.18 -26.02 16.78
CA PRO A 141 -9.39 -26.78 17.05
C PRO A 141 -9.04 -27.90 18.03
N THR A 142 -9.83 -27.99 19.09
CA THR A 142 -9.62 -28.93 20.17
C THR A 142 -10.73 -29.95 20.31
N ASP A 143 -11.95 -29.66 19.86
CA ASP A 143 -13.03 -30.65 19.88
C ASP A 143 -14.17 -30.28 18.93
N LEU A 144 -15.10 -31.21 18.72
CA LEU A 144 -16.41 -30.96 18.11
C LEU A 144 -17.48 -31.14 19.19
N GLY A 145 -18.12 -30.03 19.57
CA GLY A 145 -19.25 -30.03 20.49
C GLY A 145 -20.41 -30.90 19.98
N SER A 146 -21.24 -31.38 20.90
CA SER A 146 -22.41 -32.22 20.60
C SER A 146 -23.45 -31.54 19.70
N ASP A 147 -23.37 -30.22 19.53
CA ASP A 147 -24.18 -29.39 18.63
C ASP A 147 -23.54 -29.20 17.24
N GLY A 148 -22.44 -29.91 16.94
CA GLY A 148 -21.70 -29.82 15.69
C GLY A 148 -20.80 -28.58 15.58
N ARG A 149 -20.58 -27.84 16.67
CA ARG A 149 -19.70 -26.67 16.69
C ARG A 149 -18.27 -27.05 17.06
N LEU A 150 -17.29 -26.45 16.39
CA LEU A 150 -15.88 -26.65 16.74
C LEU A 150 -15.50 -25.83 17.98
N ILE A 151 -14.87 -26.49 18.95
CA ILE A 151 -14.32 -25.88 20.16
C ILE A 151 -12.85 -25.59 19.91
N TYR A 152 -12.43 -24.33 20.08
CA TYR A 152 -11.07 -23.88 19.85
C TYR A 152 -10.36 -23.51 21.16
N THR A 153 -9.08 -23.85 21.25
CA THR A 153 -8.18 -23.20 22.21
C THR A 153 -7.54 -22.00 21.52
N VAL A 154 -7.62 -20.84 22.16
CA VAL A 154 -7.16 -19.57 21.61
C VAL A 154 -6.14 -18.94 22.57
N THR A 155 -5.01 -18.49 22.03
CA THR A 155 -4.08 -17.60 22.74
C THR A 155 -3.86 -16.35 21.90
N GLN A 156 -3.80 -15.20 22.56
CA GLN A 156 -3.67 -13.90 21.89
C GLN A 156 -2.78 -12.95 22.69
N GLY A 157 -2.12 -12.04 21.99
CA GLY A 157 -1.33 -11.00 22.63
C GLY A 157 -0.72 -10.01 21.63
N PRO A 158 -0.08 -8.94 22.12
CA PRO A 158 0.57 -7.97 21.27
C PRO A 158 1.74 -8.62 20.53
N ALA A 159 1.90 -8.29 19.24
CA ALA A 159 3.12 -8.62 18.51
C ALA A 159 4.14 -7.49 18.66
N ILE A 160 5.41 -7.86 18.84
CA ILE A 160 6.53 -6.92 18.87
C ILE A 160 7.01 -6.72 17.44
N PHE A 161 7.08 -5.47 17.00
CA PHE A 161 7.69 -5.10 15.73
C PHE A 161 9.17 -4.75 15.95
N ASP A 162 10.07 -5.54 15.37
CA ASP A 162 11.51 -5.31 15.44
C ASP A 162 12.16 -5.67 14.09
N GLY A 163 13.01 -4.79 13.56
CA GLY A 163 13.78 -5.04 12.34
C GLY A 163 12.97 -5.42 11.09
N GLY A 164 11.71 -5.00 10.97
CA GLY A 164 10.84 -5.38 9.85
C GLY A 164 10.09 -6.70 10.04
N ARG A 165 10.11 -7.28 11.24
CA ARG A 165 9.47 -8.56 11.57
C ARG A 165 8.48 -8.40 12.72
N LEU A 166 7.37 -9.15 12.64
CA LEU A 166 6.43 -9.30 13.74
C LEU A 166 6.74 -10.57 14.51
N SER A 167 6.99 -10.43 15.82
CA SER A 167 7.29 -11.55 16.71
C SER A 167 6.22 -11.68 17.79
N PHE A 168 5.74 -12.91 17.99
CA PHE A 168 4.77 -13.26 19.02
C PHE A 168 5.22 -14.53 19.75
N SER A 169 5.09 -14.53 21.06
CA SER A 169 5.33 -15.68 21.92
C SER A 169 4.12 -15.93 22.80
N GLY A 170 3.62 -17.15 22.80
CA GLY A 170 2.45 -17.54 23.58
C GLY A 170 2.41 -19.04 23.82
N ARG A 171 1.61 -19.45 24.81
CA ARG A 171 1.38 -20.86 25.15
C ARG A 171 -0.05 -21.24 24.82
N LEU A 172 -0.22 -22.39 24.18
CA LEU A 172 -1.51 -23.03 23.94
C LEU A 172 -1.66 -24.22 24.89
N THR A 173 -2.64 -24.14 25.79
CA THR A 173 -2.92 -25.20 26.76
C THR A 173 -4.40 -25.58 26.67
N ARG A 174 -4.67 -26.87 26.44
CA ARG A 174 -6.04 -27.40 26.50
C ARG A 174 -6.46 -27.47 27.97
N ASN A 175 -7.42 -26.65 28.37
CA ASN A 175 -8.05 -26.80 29.68
C ASN A 175 -9.02 -27.99 29.62
N HIS A 176 -8.84 -28.98 30.50
CA HIS A 176 -9.77 -30.08 30.63
C HIS A 176 -11.07 -29.53 31.21
N VAL A 177 -12.11 -29.38 30.38
CA VAL A 177 -13.45 -29.16 30.89
C VAL A 177 -13.88 -30.49 31.49
N SER A 178 -13.82 -30.59 32.82
CA SER A 178 -14.51 -31.67 33.54
C SER A 178 -16.00 -31.43 33.33
N ASN A 179 -16.63 -32.24 32.48
CA ASN A 179 -18.07 -32.38 32.56
C ASN A 179 -18.34 -32.97 33.93
N GLY A 180 -18.93 -32.17 34.81
CA GLY A 180 -19.46 -32.66 36.07
C GLY A 180 -20.62 -33.59 35.77
N ASP A 181 -20.34 -34.89 35.73
CA ASP A 181 -21.37 -35.90 35.91
C ASP A 181 -21.82 -35.81 37.37
N GLY A 182 -22.80 -34.93 37.59
CA GLY A 182 -23.59 -34.89 38.82
C GLY A 182 -24.44 -36.15 38.88
N SER A 183 -24.03 -37.04 39.79
CA SER A 183 -24.78 -38.17 40.34
C SER A 183 -26.20 -37.82 40.77
#